data_AF-A0A956L8D8-F1
#
_entry.id   AF-A0A956L8D8-F1
#
_cell.length_a   1.000
_cell.length_b   1.000
_cell.length_c   1.000
_cell.angle_alpha   90.00
_cell.angle_beta   90.00
_cell.angle_gamma   90.00
#
_symmetry.space_group_name_H-M   'P 1'
#
loop_
_entity.id
_entity.type
_entity.pdbx_description
1 polymer ?
#
loop_
_entity_poly.entity_id
_entity_poly.type
_entity_poly.pdbx_seq_one_letter_code
_entity_poly.pdbx_strand_id
1 'polypeptide(L)'
;HELNWLRLVGWCLRPGFGAPGDDARLDAMWALRPERLHHPSKANWAEWWIGWRRIAAGLPAARQRDLYDDVRPWLWPAGKPPPGPHAHGPVEMMQLLATLERLPADDKRTIGELLLTRAKKLRSYWSLGRVGARTPFHGDPADVVPPAVAQAWLERLLALDWAAAEGAALAAASLAALTGDPARDVDPALRKTVAQRLAKADAPASWIDMVTRPTVRSEGDAKRMFGDSLPVGLRLT
;
A
#
# COMPACT_ATOMS: atom_id res chain seq x y z
N HIS A 1 27.82 1.79 -8.21
CA HIS A 1 26.95 2.53 -9.15
C HIS A 1 25.50 2.03 -9.13
N GLU A 2 25.24 0.73 -9.15
CA GLU A 2 23.88 0.14 -9.14
C GLU A 2 22.95 0.68 -8.03
N LEU A 3 23.43 0.81 -6.78
CA LEU A 3 22.63 1.37 -5.68
C LEU A 3 22.06 2.77 -5.99
N ASN A 4 22.91 3.67 -6.47
CA ASN A 4 22.52 5.05 -6.78
C ASN A 4 21.62 5.09 -8.02
N TRP A 5 21.87 4.20 -8.98
CA TRP A 5 21.02 4.04 -10.14
C TRP A 5 19.60 3.61 -9.74
N LEU A 6 19.45 2.58 -8.89
CA LEU A 6 18.14 2.12 -8.38
C LEU A 6 17.37 3.23 -7.66
N ARG A 7 18.07 4.01 -6.83
CA ARG A 7 17.49 5.16 -6.13
C ARG A 7 16.97 6.21 -7.09
N LEU A 8 17.79 6.59 -8.07
CA LEU A 8 17.48 7.63 -9.04
C LEU A 8 16.36 7.19 -9.98
N VAL A 9 16.46 6.01 -10.57
CA VAL A 9 15.45 5.51 -11.50
C VAL A 9 14.09 5.34 -10.81
N GLY A 10 14.07 4.76 -9.60
CA GLY A 10 12.84 4.65 -8.82
C GLY A 10 12.27 6.01 -8.40
N TRP A 11 13.13 7.01 -8.15
CA TRP A 11 12.69 8.38 -7.87
C TRP A 11 12.08 9.03 -9.11
N CYS A 12 12.71 8.92 -10.28
CA CYS A 12 12.25 9.57 -11.51
C CYS A 12 11.01 8.91 -12.13
N LEU A 13 10.83 7.59 -11.96
CA LEU A 13 9.72 6.87 -12.56
C LEU A 13 8.44 6.89 -11.73
N ARG A 14 8.45 7.38 -10.48
CA ARG A 14 7.24 7.42 -9.66
C ARG A 14 6.21 8.41 -10.23
N PRO A 15 4.89 8.16 -10.06
CA PRO A 15 4.26 6.95 -9.51
C PRO A 15 4.12 5.81 -10.55
N GLY A 16 4.74 5.94 -11.72
CA GLY A 16 4.61 5.06 -12.87
C GLY A 16 3.54 5.50 -13.87
N PHE A 17 2.91 6.66 -13.67
CA PHE A 17 1.90 7.19 -14.58
C PHE A 17 1.72 8.71 -14.40
N GLY A 18 1.05 9.34 -15.36
CA GLY A 18 0.67 10.76 -15.31
C GLY A 18 1.50 11.68 -16.19
N ALA A 19 2.57 11.18 -16.82
CA ALA A 19 3.37 11.90 -17.79
C ALA A 19 3.40 11.20 -19.17
N PRO A 20 3.50 11.95 -20.28
CA PRO A 20 3.70 11.36 -21.60
C PRO A 20 4.92 10.44 -21.65
N GLY A 21 4.73 9.24 -22.22
CA GLY A 21 5.77 8.24 -22.39
C GLY A 21 6.04 7.36 -21.16
N ASP A 22 5.23 7.44 -20.10
CA ASP A 22 5.40 6.59 -18.91
C ASP A 22 5.33 5.10 -19.23
N ASP A 23 4.41 4.68 -20.11
CA ASP A 23 4.29 3.27 -20.52
C ASP A 23 5.61 2.73 -21.08
N ALA A 24 6.26 3.47 -21.99
CA ALA A 24 7.55 3.08 -22.57
C ALA A 24 8.69 3.04 -21.54
N ARG A 25 8.69 3.98 -20.57
CA ARG A 25 9.68 3.99 -19.47
C ARG A 25 9.46 2.81 -18.53
N LEU A 26 8.21 2.47 -18.23
CA LEU A 26 7.86 1.31 -17.43
C LEU A 26 8.18 0.00 -18.14
N ASP A 27 8.00 -0.08 -19.46
CA ASP A 27 8.42 -1.22 -20.27
C ASP A 27 9.93 -1.41 -20.23
N ALA A 28 10.69 -0.33 -20.37
CA ALA A 28 12.15 -0.36 -20.25
C ALA A 28 12.61 -0.81 -18.85
N MET A 29 11.98 -0.29 -17.78
CA MET A 29 12.27 -0.74 -16.41
C MET A 29 11.86 -2.21 -16.21
N TRP A 30 10.72 -2.63 -16.76
CA TRP A 30 10.22 -4.00 -16.65
C TRP A 30 11.12 -5.02 -17.33
N ALA A 31 11.71 -4.67 -18.47
CA ALA A 31 12.66 -5.51 -19.19
C ALA A 31 13.89 -5.90 -18.34
N LEU A 32 14.25 -5.08 -17.33
CA LEU A 32 15.35 -5.36 -16.40
C LEU A 32 14.97 -6.32 -15.25
N ARG A 33 13.67 -6.56 -15.03
CA ARG A 33 13.19 -7.44 -13.94
C ARG A 33 13.83 -8.83 -13.96
N PRO A 34 13.92 -9.54 -15.10
CA PRO A 34 14.49 -10.89 -15.14
C PRO A 34 15.98 -10.93 -14.79
N GLU A 35 16.73 -9.86 -15.10
CA GLU A 35 18.18 -9.77 -14.81
C GLU A 35 18.48 -9.62 -13.32
N ARG A 36 17.50 -9.15 -12.52
CA ARG A 36 17.66 -8.85 -11.09
C ARG A 36 18.85 -7.91 -10.85
N LEU A 37 19.53 -8.06 -9.71
CA LEU A 37 20.68 -7.26 -9.33
C LEU A 37 21.98 -7.87 -9.84
N HIS A 38 22.81 -7.06 -10.48
CA HIS A 38 24.15 -7.44 -10.92
C HIS A 38 25.15 -7.43 -9.75
N HIS A 39 24.99 -6.50 -8.78
CA HIS A 39 25.82 -6.42 -7.59
C HIS A 39 24.98 -6.61 -6.32
N PRO A 40 24.55 -7.85 -6.01
CA PRO A 40 23.65 -8.10 -4.89
C PRO A 40 24.30 -7.71 -3.56
N SER A 41 23.70 -6.72 -2.89
CA SER A 41 24.06 -6.28 -1.55
C SER A 41 22.79 -6.09 -0.74
N LYS A 42 22.93 -5.99 0.58
CA LYS A 42 21.81 -5.63 1.47
C LYS A 42 21.10 -4.35 1.02
N ALA A 43 21.87 -3.32 0.65
CA ALA A 43 21.32 -2.02 0.25
C ALA A 43 20.67 -2.10 -1.14
N ASN A 44 21.28 -2.80 -2.09
CA ASN A 44 20.74 -2.90 -3.45
C ASN A 44 19.42 -3.67 -3.46
N TRP A 45 19.29 -4.72 -2.65
CA TRP A 45 18.03 -5.45 -2.49
C TRP A 45 16.92 -4.60 -1.89
N ALA A 46 17.21 -3.75 -0.91
CA ALA A 46 16.22 -2.84 -0.37
C ALA A 46 15.74 -1.85 -1.46
N GLU A 47 16.67 -1.21 -2.17
CA GLU A 47 16.34 -0.25 -3.23
C GLU A 47 15.66 -0.90 -4.45
N TRP A 48 15.94 -2.17 -4.74
CA TRP A 48 15.22 -2.94 -5.76
C TRP A 48 13.72 -2.98 -5.47
N TRP A 49 13.32 -3.44 -4.28
CA TRP A 49 11.92 -3.53 -3.88
C TRP A 49 11.27 -2.16 -3.72
N ILE A 50 12.03 -1.17 -3.21
CA ILE A 50 11.55 0.23 -3.13
C ILE A 50 11.29 0.79 -4.53
N GLY A 51 12.15 0.51 -5.50
CA GLY A 51 11.98 0.91 -6.90
C GLY A 51 10.66 0.39 -7.47
N TRP A 52 10.42 -0.93 -7.36
CA TRP A 52 9.16 -1.54 -7.80
C TRP A 52 7.95 -0.97 -7.08
N ARG A 53 8.04 -0.75 -5.77
CA ARG A 53 6.95 -0.16 -4.98
C ARG A 53 6.57 1.23 -5.47
N ARG A 54 7.57 2.06 -5.84
CA ARG A 54 7.35 3.44 -6.30
C ARG A 54 6.63 3.53 -7.64
N ILE A 55 6.72 2.49 -8.47
CA ILE A 55 6.13 2.46 -9.82
C ILE A 55 4.95 1.50 -9.96
N ALA A 56 4.65 0.72 -8.92
CA ALA A 56 3.63 -0.32 -8.94
C ALA A 56 2.26 0.17 -9.45
N ALA A 57 1.91 1.43 -9.15
CA ALA A 57 0.62 2.00 -9.54
C ALA A 57 0.45 2.16 -11.05
N GLY A 58 1.54 2.36 -11.79
CA GLY A 58 1.55 2.37 -13.25
C GLY A 58 1.61 0.99 -13.90
N LEU A 59 1.84 -0.07 -13.13
CA LEU A 59 1.94 -1.42 -13.69
C LEU A 59 0.56 -2.04 -13.95
N PRO A 60 0.37 -2.76 -15.08
CA PRO A 60 -0.82 -3.55 -15.32
C PRO A 60 -0.93 -4.73 -14.34
N ALA A 61 -2.14 -5.28 -14.21
CA ALA A 61 -2.45 -6.35 -13.26
C ALA A 61 -1.51 -7.57 -13.38
N ALA A 62 -1.17 -8.00 -14.61
CA ALA A 62 -0.25 -9.09 -14.85
C ALA A 62 1.15 -8.85 -14.25
N ARG A 63 1.67 -7.62 -14.38
CA ARG A 63 2.99 -7.25 -13.81
C ARG A 63 2.94 -7.11 -12.30
N GLN A 64 1.83 -6.61 -11.74
CA GLN A 64 1.64 -6.63 -10.28
C GLN A 64 1.58 -8.07 -9.75
N ARG A 65 0.95 -8.99 -10.48
CA ARG A 65 0.94 -10.42 -10.14
C ARG A 65 2.33 -11.03 -10.18
N ASP A 66 3.14 -10.72 -11.19
CA ASP A 66 4.52 -11.17 -11.28
C ASP A 66 5.39 -10.67 -10.11
N LEU A 67 5.15 -9.45 -9.62
CA LEU A 67 5.84 -8.91 -8.43
C LEU A 67 5.35 -9.58 -7.14
N TYR A 68 4.06 -9.92 -7.06
CA TYR A 68 3.53 -10.72 -5.96
C TYR A 68 4.24 -12.08 -5.92
N ASP A 69 4.28 -12.78 -7.06
CA ASP A 69 4.89 -14.11 -7.14
C ASP A 69 6.40 -14.09 -6.89
N ASP A 70 7.11 -13.02 -7.26
CA ASP A 70 8.52 -12.84 -6.91
C ASP A 70 8.77 -12.91 -5.41
N VAL A 71 7.97 -12.22 -4.59
CA VAL A 71 8.29 -12.12 -3.15
C VAL A 71 7.85 -13.34 -2.34
N ARG A 72 6.95 -14.17 -2.89
CA ARG A 72 6.32 -15.29 -2.17
C ARG A 72 7.31 -16.28 -1.56
N PRO A 73 8.38 -16.74 -2.25
CA PRO A 73 9.33 -17.70 -1.69
C PRO A 73 10.03 -17.24 -0.41
N TRP A 74 10.10 -15.93 -0.15
CA TRP A 74 10.70 -15.35 1.06
C TRP A 74 9.69 -15.02 2.15
N LEU A 75 8.47 -14.63 1.78
CA LEU A 75 7.44 -14.20 2.73
C LEU A 75 6.57 -15.37 3.22
N TRP A 76 6.35 -16.37 2.37
CA TRP A 76 5.63 -17.61 2.69
C TRP A 76 6.47 -18.83 2.25
N PRO A 77 7.63 -19.07 2.88
CA PRO A 77 8.50 -20.17 2.50
C PRO A 77 7.87 -21.53 2.84
N ALA A 78 7.81 -22.44 1.87
CA ALA A 78 7.48 -23.85 2.08
C ALA A 78 8.71 -24.72 2.43
N GLY A 79 9.86 -24.09 2.70
CA GLY A 79 11.15 -24.74 2.91
C GLY A 79 12.28 -23.72 3.07
N LYS A 80 13.51 -24.07 2.68
CA LYS A 80 14.62 -23.12 2.68
C LYS A 80 14.37 -22.00 1.65
N PRO A 81 14.31 -20.72 2.03
CA PRO A 81 14.15 -19.63 1.08
C PRO A 81 15.31 -19.61 0.06
N PRO A 82 15.06 -19.19 -1.19
CA PRO A 82 16.11 -19.09 -2.19
C PRO A 82 17.17 -18.05 -1.77
N PRO A 83 18.43 -18.20 -2.25
CA PRO A 83 19.47 -17.19 -2.05
C PRO A 83 18.97 -15.80 -2.48
N GLY A 84 19.31 -14.78 -1.71
CA GLY A 84 18.85 -13.41 -1.97
C GLY A 84 18.59 -12.62 -0.67
N PRO A 85 17.57 -11.73 -0.66
CA PRO A 85 17.50 -10.57 0.23
C PRO A 85 17.15 -10.84 1.70
N HIS A 86 17.28 -12.07 2.18
CA HIS A 86 16.65 -12.63 3.39
C HIS A 86 16.76 -11.77 4.67
N ALA A 87 17.80 -10.94 4.81
CA ALA A 87 17.98 -10.10 5.99
C ALA A 87 17.14 -8.81 6.00
N HIS A 88 16.97 -8.14 4.85
CA HIS A 88 16.34 -6.79 4.81
C HIS A 88 15.14 -6.71 3.88
N GLY A 89 15.18 -7.39 2.73
CA GLY A 89 14.06 -7.42 1.79
C GLY A 89 12.69 -7.79 2.38
N PRO A 90 12.53 -8.57 3.46
CA PRO A 90 11.19 -8.85 3.97
C PRO A 90 10.35 -7.60 4.29
N VAL A 91 10.95 -6.51 4.78
CA VAL A 91 10.20 -5.27 5.07
C VAL A 91 9.78 -4.58 3.77
N GLU A 92 10.73 -4.33 2.87
CA GLU A 92 10.46 -3.65 1.59
C GLU A 92 9.58 -4.48 0.67
N MET A 93 9.69 -5.82 0.69
CA MET A 93 8.78 -6.73 0.01
C MET A 93 7.35 -6.62 0.56
N MET A 94 7.17 -6.64 1.89
CA MET A 94 5.85 -6.45 2.50
C MET A 94 5.27 -5.06 2.19
N GLN A 95 6.11 -4.03 2.13
CA GLN A 95 5.69 -2.69 1.73
C GLN A 95 5.37 -2.59 0.23
N LEU A 96 6.06 -3.34 -0.62
CA LEU A 96 5.70 -3.51 -2.04
C LEU A 96 4.33 -4.17 -2.18
N LEU A 97 4.09 -5.27 -1.46
CA LEU A 97 2.79 -5.95 -1.47
C LEU A 97 1.63 -5.00 -1.16
N ALA A 98 1.86 -4.04 -0.27
CA ALA A 98 0.86 -3.05 0.12
C ALA A 98 0.48 -2.05 -0.99
N THR A 99 1.25 -1.95 -2.07
CA THR A 99 0.97 -1.05 -3.19
C THR A 99 0.42 -1.76 -4.42
N LEU A 100 0.30 -3.10 -4.39
CA LEU A 100 -0.22 -3.90 -5.51
C LEU A 100 -1.75 -3.93 -5.50
N GLU A 101 -2.39 -2.80 -5.82
CA GLU A 101 -3.85 -2.67 -5.71
C GLU A 101 -4.65 -3.43 -6.79
N ARG A 102 -4.01 -3.90 -7.87
CA ARG A 102 -4.66 -4.68 -8.94
C ARG A 102 -4.56 -6.19 -8.72
N LEU A 103 -4.20 -6.62 -7.50
CA LEU A 103 -4.29 -8.03 -7.11
C LEU A 103 -5.72 -8.42 -6.76
N PRO A 104 -6.13 -9.68 -7.02
CA PRO A 104 -7.41 -10.22 -6.58
C PRO A 104 -7.62 -10.09 -5.07
N ALA A 105 -8.89 -9.98 -4.66
CA ALA A 105 -9.27 -9.84 -3.25
C ALA A 105 -8.74 -10.96 -2.35
N ASP A 106 -8.67 -12.21 -2.82
CA ASP A 106 -8.14 -13.34 -2.05
C ASP A 106 -6.63 -13.24 -1.79
N ASP A 107 -5.86 -12.75 -2.77
CA ASP A 107 -4.43 -12.47 -2.57
C ASP A 107 -4.26 -11.33 -1.57
N LYS A 108 -5.05 -10.26 -1.69
CA LYS A 108 -5.04 -9.15 -0.72
C LYS A 108 -5.39 -9.60 0.69
N ARG A 109 -6.36 -10.53 0.85
CA ARG A 109 -6.64 -11.16 2.15
C ARG A 109 -5.39 -11.84 2.71
N THR A 110 -4.73 -12.66 1.90
CA THR A 110 -3.50 -13.37 2.30
C THR A 110 -2.38 -12.40 2.69
N ILE A 111 -2.22 -11.31 1.93
CA ILE A 111 -1.27 -10.24 2.23
C ILE A 111 -1.62 -9.56 3.56
N GLY A 112 -2.88 -9.19 3.78
CA GLY A 112 -3.30 -8.51 5.01
C GLY A 112 -3.03 -9.34 6.26
N GLU A 113 -3.28 -10.65 6.23
CA GLU A 113 -2.95 -11.56 7.34
C GLU A 113 -1.45 -11.64 7.62
N LEU A 114 -0.62 -11.67 6.57
CA LEU A 114 0.83 -11.55 6.72
C LEU A 114 1.22 -10.23 7.39
N LEU A 115 0.67 -9.10 6.91
CA LEU A 115 1.01 -7.77 7.40
C LEU A 115 0.64 -7.59 8.88
N LEU A 116 -0.49 -8.14 9.31
CA LEU A 116 -0.90 -8.16 10.72
C LEU A 116 0.03 -9.01 11.58
N THR A 117 0.35 -10.22 11.12
CA THR A 117 1.27 -11.13 11.82
C THR A 117 2.67 -10.53 11.94
N ARG A 118 3.09 -9.74 10.95
CA ARG A 118 4.41 -9.12 10.87
C ARG A 118 4.43 -7.64 11.25
N ALA A 119 3.34 -7.10 11.82
CA ALA A 119 3.23 -5.67 12.14
C ALA A 119 4.36 -5.19 13.07
N LYS A 120 4.79 -6.00 14.04
CA LYS A 120 5.94 -5.67 14.91
C LYS A 120 7.25 -5.51 14.13
N LYS A 121 7.47 -6.31 13.08
CA LYS A 121 8.67 -6.22 12.22
C LYS A 121 8.59 -5.00 11.30
N LEU A 122 7.40 -4.70 10.79
CA LEU A 122 7.14 -3.50 10.00
C LEU A 122 7.18 -2.22 10.83
N ARG A 123 6.95 -2.33 12.14
CA ARG A 123 6.78 -1.23 13.10
C ARG A 123 5.67 -0.25 12.72
N SER A 124 4.78 -0.64 11.81
CA SER A 124 3.69 0.22 11.31
C SER A 124 2.55 -0.62 10.75
N TYR A 125 1.33 -0.11 10.88
CA TYR A 125 0.11 -0.66 10.27
C TYR A 125 -0.26 0.02 8.95
N TRP A 126 0.53 0.98 8.47
CA TRP A 126 0.29 1.68 7.21
C TRP A 126 0.06 0.72 6.03
N SER A 127 0.89 -0.32 5.92
CA SER A 127 0.77 -1.32 4.86
C SER A 127 -0.59 -2.03 4.87
N LEU A 128 -1.12 -2.34 6.07
CA LEU A 128 -2.44 -2.94 6.20
C LEU A 128 -3.53 -1.97 5.74
N GLY A 129 -3.41 -0.70 6.13
CA GLY A 129 -4.31 0.38 5.69
C GLY A 129 -4.41 0.47 4.17
N ARG A 130 -3.27 0.34 3.48
CA ARG A 130 -3.20 0.38 2.00
C ARG A 130 -3.85 -0.84 1.35
N VAL A 131 -3.54 -2.06 1.81
CA VAL A 131 -4.14 -3.29 1.26
C VAL A 131 -5.64 -3.36 1.51
N GLY A 132 -6.07 -2.93 2.69
CA GLY A 132 -7.47 -2.97 3.13
C GLY A 132 -8.30 -1.76 2.72
N ALA A 133 -7.75 -0.77 2.02
CA ALA A 133 -8.44 0.47 1.68
C ALA A 133 -9.75 0.20 0.93
N ARG A 134 -10.86 0.80 1.38
CA ARG A 134 -12.17 0.69 0.70
C ARG A 134 -12.23 1.49 -0.60
N THR A 135 -11.43 2.55 -0.67
CA THR A 135 -11.25 3.40 -1.85
C THR A 135 -9.82 3.21 -2.34
N PRO A 136 -9.57 2.22 -3.24
CA PRO A 136 -8.26 2.05 -3.84
C PRO A 136 -7.87 3.30 -4.62
N PHE A 137 -6.57 3.59 -4.65
CA PHE A 137 -6.02 4.74 -5.33
C PHE A 137 -6.04 4.58 -6.86
N HIS A 138 -5.68 3.39 -7.34
CA HIS A 138 -5.51 3.06 -8.75
C HIS A 138 -6.01 1.66 -9.12
N GLY A 139 -6.32 0.81 -8.14
CA GLY A 139 -6.98 -0.48 -8.35
C GLY A 139 -8.47 -0.35 -8.68
N ASP A 140 -9.06 -1.43 -9.18
CA ASP A 140 -10.51 -1.53 -9.37
C ASP A 140 -11.20 -1.63 -8.00
N PRO A 141 -12.27 -0.87 -7.73
CA PRO A 141 -13.11 -1.06 -6.55
C PRO A 141 -13.57 -2.51 -6.33
N ALA A 142 -13.74 -3.31 -7.38
CA ALA A 142 -14.11 -4.72 -7.30
C ALA A 142 -13.01 -5.59 -6.66
N ASP A 143 -11.75 -5.17 -6.72
CA ASP A 143 -10.62 -5.93 -6.18
C ASP A 143 -10.42 -5.74 -4.67
N VAL A 144 -11.22 -4.90 -3.99
CA VAL A 144 -11.08 -4.70 -2.53
C VAL A 144 -11.45 -5.99 -1.78
N VAL A 145 -10.81 -6.23 -0.62
CA VAL A 145 -11.19 -7.38 0.21
C VAL A 145 -12.65 -7.26 0.67
N PRO A 146 -13.40 -8.36 0.84
CA PRO A 146 -14.79 -8.31 1.28
C PRO A 146 -14.98 -7.56 2.63
N PRO A 147 -16.15 -6.95 2.89
CA PRO A 147 -16.43 -6.23 4.14
C PRO A 147 -16.13 -7.06 5.39
N ALA A 148 -16.51 -8.35 5.40
CA ALA A 148 -16.24 -9.24 6.53
C ALA A 148 -14.74 -9.37 6.87
N VAL A 149 -13.88 -9.40 5.86
CA VAL A 149 -12.42 -9.45 6.04
C VAL A 149 -11.92 -8.11 6.61
N ALA A 150 -12.37 -7.00 6.05
CA ALA A 150 -12.00 -5.67 6.53
C ALA A 150 -12.46 -5.44 7.99
N GLN A 151 -13.66 -5.92 8.35
CA GLN A 151 -14.20 -5.86 9.71
C GLN A 151 -13.34 -6.64 10.71
N ALA A 152 -12.94 -7.87 10.39
CA ALA A 152 -12.05 -8.64 11.25
C ALA A 152 -10.68 -7.96 11.45
N TRP A 153 -10.20 -7.25 10.42
CA TRP A 153 -8.95 -6.48 10.51
C TRP A 153 -9.13 -5.22 11.36
N LEU A 154 -10.27 -4.54 11.22
CA LEU A 154 -10.65 -3.38 12.03
C LEU A 154 -10.75 -3.74 13.51
N GLU A 155 -11.38 -4.86 13.86
CA GLU A 155 -11.45 -5.31 15.26
C GLU A 155 -10.07 -5.46 15.90
N ARG A 156 -9.11 -6.04 15.16
CA ARG A 156 -7.72 -6.13 15.62
C ARG A 156 -7.07 -4.75 15.78
N LEU A 157 -7.29 -3.83 14.85
CA LEU A 157 -6.80 -2.46 14.95
C LEU A 157 -7.43 -1.72 16.14
N LEU A 158 -8.70 -1.94 16.41
CA LEU A 158 -9.43 -1.42 17.57
C LEU A 158 -9.00 -2.09 18.89
N ALA A 159 -8.25 -3.19 18.88
CA ALA A 159 -7.67 -3.73 20.10
C ALA A 159 -6.35 -3.04 20.50
N LEU A 160 -5.74 -2.27 19.59
CA LEU A 160 -4.41 -1.68 19.79
C LEU A 160 -4.48 -0.36 20.57
N ASP A 161 -3.42 -0.09 21.32
CA ASP A 161 -3.09 1.27 21.74
C ASP A 161 -2.55 2.06 20.54
N TRP A 162 -3.35 3.01 20.05
CA TRP A 162 -3.00 3.81 18.87
C TRP A 162 -1.87 4.82 19.13
N ALA A 163 -1.55 5.12 20.39
CA ALA A 163 -0.38 5.94 20.72
C ALA A 163 0.94 5.20 20.48
N ALA A 164 0.95 3.87 20.67
CA ALA A 164 2.12 3.02 20.48
C ALA A 164 2.12 2.27 19.13
N ALA A 165 0.96 2.13 18.48
CA ALA A 165 0.79 1.41 17.23
C ALA A 165 0.82 2.36 16.02
N GLU A 166 2.02 2.66 15.54
CA GLU A 166 2.23 3.57 14.40
C GLU A 166 1.35 3.19 13.19
N GLY A 167 0.62 4.18 12.65
CA GLY A 167 -0.23 4.00 11.48
C GLY A 167 -1.56 3.26 11.73
N ALA A 168 -1.84 2.74 12.94
CA ALA A 168 -3.05 1.98 13.21
C ALA A 168 -4.34 2.81 13.04
N ALA A 169 -4.33 4.07 13.48
CA ALA A 169 -5.46 4.99 13.34
C ALA A 169 -5.80 5.25 11.86
N LEU A 170 -4.80 5.59 11.02
CA LEU A 170 -5.01 5.79 9.58
C LEU A 170 -5.41 4.49 8.86
N ALA A 171 -4.83 3.35 9.27
CA ALA A 171 -5.26 2.07 8.75
C ALA A 171 -6.75 1.83 9.05
N ALA A 172 -7.19 2.07 10.28
CA ALA A 172 -8.59 1.94 10.65
C ALA A 172 -9.49 2.87 9.83
N ALA A 173 -9.10 4.14 9.64
CA ALA A 173 -9.83 5.07 8.79
C ALA A 173 -9.93 4.57 7.34
N SER A 174 -8.86 3.99 6.79
CA SER A 174 -8.81 3.49 5.40
C SER A 174 -9.67 2.24 5.19
N LEU A 175 -9.68 1.32 6.17
CA LEU A 175 -10.50 0.10 6.14
C LEU A 175 -11.98 0.37 6.42
N ALA A 176 -12.31 1.44 7.14
CA ALA A 176 -13.67 1.82 7.48
C ALA A 176 -14.24 2.95 6.60
N ALA A 177 -13.49 3.38 5.58
CA ALA A 177 -13.90 4.50 4.74
C ALA A 177 -15.26 4.23 4.08
N LEU A 178 -16.15 5.23 4.14
CA LEU A 178 -17.48 5.16 3.56
C LEU A 178 -17.38 5.45 2.05
N THR A 179 -17.74 4.47 1.25
CA THR A 179 -17.69 4.54 -0.21
C THR A 179 -19.05 4.87 -0.83
N GLY A 180 -20.14 4.59 -0.11
CA GLY A 180 -21.51 4.70 -0.64
C GLY A 180 -21.97 3.46 -1.40
N ASP A 181 -21.14 2.42 -1.43
CA ASP A 181 -21.42 1.13 -2.05
C ASP A 181 -21.54 0.04 -0.96
N PRO A 182 -22.76 -0.49 -0.72
CA PRO A 182 -22.99 -1.52 0.29
C PRO A 182 -22.17 -2.80 0.10
N ALA A 183 -21.70 -3.11 -1.11
CA ALA A 183 -20.89 -4.29 -1.36
C ALA A 183 -19.45 -4.15 -0.80
N ARG A 184 -19.00 -2.93 -0.53
CA ARG A 184 -17.63 -2.62 -0.06
C ARG A 184 -17.59 -2.03 1.34
N ASP A 185 -18.65 -1.32 1.71
CA ASP A 185 -18.75 -0.66 3.01
C ASP A 185 -18.84 -1.69 4.15
N VAL A 186 -18.13 -1.40 5.24
CA VAL A 186 -18.24 -2.17 6.49
C VAL A 186 -19.51 -1.80 7.25
N ASP A 187 -19.90 -2.64 8.20
CA ASP A 187 -21.04 -2.43 9.08
C ASP A 187 -21.11 -0.97 9.64
N PRO A 188 -22.26 -0.29 9.52
CA PRO A 188 -22.40 1.09 9.97
C PRO A 188 -22.13 1.30 11.47
N ALA A 189 -22.43 0.33 12.34
CA ALA A 189 -22.15 0.44 13.76
C ALA A 189 -20.65 0.35 14.04
N LEU A 190 -19.95 -0.60 13.41
CA LEU A 190 -18.49 -0.67 13.49
C LEU A 190 -17.84 0.62 12.95
N ARG A 191 -18.34 1.14 11.83
CA ARG A 191 -17.88 2.40 11.25
C ARG A 191 -18.04 3.58 12.21
N LYS A 192 -19.18 3.67 12.91
CA LYS A 192 -19.41 4.66 13.97
C LYS A 192 -18.41 4.50 15.12
N THR A 193 -18.11 3.27 15.55
CA THR A 193 -17.08 3.01 16.58
C THR A 193 -15.71 3.49 16.14
N VAL A 194 -15.32 3.25 14.87
CA VAL A 194 -14.04 3.74 14.32
C VAL A 194 -13.99 5.27 14.34
N ALA A 195 -15.05 5.96 13.89
CA ALA A 195 -15.11 7.42 13.90
C ALA A 195 -15.00 8.01 15.32
N GLN A 196 -15.68 7.41 16.30
CA GLN A 196 -15.58 7.83 17.71
C GLN A 196 -14.17 7.63 18.27
N ARG A 197 -13.52 6.52 17.92
CA ARG A 197 -12.16 6.25 18.37
C ARG A 197 -11.14 7.19 17.74
N LEU A 198 -11.29 7.53 16.46
CA LEU A 198 -10.49 8.53 15.77
C LEU A 198 -10.60 9.90 16.45
N ALA A 199 -11.82 10.33 16.78
CA ALA A 199 -12.05 11.57 17.51
C ALA A 199 -11.39 11.55 18.90
N LYS A 200 -11.52 10.45 19.65
CA LYS A 200 -10.89 10.30 20.97
C LYS A 200 -9.35 10.31 20.91
N ALA A 201 -8.79 9.83 19.80
CA ALA A 201 -7.34 9.83 19.56
C ALA A 201 -6.82 11.15 18.97
N ASP A 202 -7.64 12.18 18.88
CA ASP A 202 -7.32 13.48 18.26
C ASP A 202 -6.77 13.32 16.83
N ALA A 203 -7.32 12.36 16.07
CA ALA A 203 -6.92 12.12 14.70
C ALA A 203 -7.34 13.28 13.79
N PRO A 204 -6.63 13.53 12.67
CA PRO A 204 -7.00 14.56 11.71
C PRO A 204 -8.47 14.45 11.28
N ALA A 205 -9.16 15.60 11.18
CA ALA A 205 -10.57 15.66 10.78
C ALA A 205 -10.83 14.95 9.43
N SER A 206 -9.86 15.01 8.50
CA SER A 206 -9.93 14.31 7.22
C SER A 206 -10.06 12.79 7.36
N TRP A 207 -9.50 12.17 8.40
CA TRP A 207 -9.62 10.73 8.65
C TRP A 207 -10.99 10.38 9.22
N ILE A 208 -11.59 11.27 10.01
CA ILE A 208 -12.97 11.10 10.49
C ILE A 208 -13.94 11.28 9.31
N ASP A 209 -13.69 12.24 8.43
CA ASP A 209 -14.48 12.47 7.23
C ASP A 209 -14.46 11.26 6.29
N MET A 210 -13.30 10.59 6.10
CA MET A 210 -13.21 9.34 5.33
C MET A 210 -14.25 8.30 5.78
N VAL A 211 -14.51 8.22 7.09
CA VAL A 211 -15.34 7.18 7.72
C VAL A 211 -16.81 7.62 7.84
N THR A 212 -17.08 8.92 7.79
CA THR A 212 -18.42 9.49 8.04
C THR A 212 -19.09 10.04 6.80
N ARG A 213 -18.32 10.39 5.76
CA ARG A 213 -18.83 10.97 4.52
C ARG A 213 -18.48 10.06 3.34
N PRO A 214 -19.43 9.83 2.41
CA PRO A 214 -19.10 9.15 1.17
C PRO A 214 -17.99 9.90 0.45
N THR A 215 -16.87 9.22 0.20
CA THR A 215 -15.81 9.80 -0.62
C THR A 215 -16.29 9.81 -2.06
N VAL A 216 -16.83 10.94 -2.53
CA VAL A 216 -17.03 11.17 -3.97
C VAL A 216 -15.63 11.41 -4.54
N ARG A 217 -15.15 10.49 -5.38
CA ARG A 217 -13.83 10.61 -6.01
C ARG A 217 -13.80 11.87 -6.87
N SER A 218 -13.21 12.95 -6.37
CA SER A 218 -12.82 14.08 -7.21
C SER A 218 -11.42 13.83 -7.75
N GLU A 219 -11.15 14.17 -9.01
CA GLU A 219 -9.79 14.10 -9.58
C GLU A 219 -8.76 14.91 -8.76
N GLY A 220 -9.22 15.88 -7.96
CA GLY A 220 -8.39 16.71 -7.08
C GLY A 220 -7.82 15.98 -5.86
N ASP A 221 -8.50 14.95 -5.34
CA ASP A 221 -8.04 14.23 -4.15
C ASP A 221 -6.86 13.29 -4.45
N ALA A 222 -6.74 12.84 -5.71
CA ALA A 222 -5.56 12.11 -6.18
C ALA A 222 -4.29 12.94 -5.95
N LYS A 223 -4.31 14.24 -6.24
CA LYS A 223 -3.17 15.16 -6.06
C LYS A 223 -2.66 15.26 -4.62
N ARG A 224 -3.55 15.18 -3.62
CA ARG A 224 -3.19 15.26 -2.19
C ARG A 224 -2.57 13.97 -1.65
N MET A 225 -2.86 12.82 -2.28
CA MET A 225 -2.33 11.52 -1.87
C MET A 225 -0.93 11.20 -2.42
N PHE A 226 -0.39 11.98 -3.37
CA PHE A 226 0.93 11.75 -3.97
C PHE A 226 2.12 12.14 -3.08
N GLY A 227 1.90 12.63 -1.86
CA GLY A 227 2.96 12.70 -0.86
C GLY A 227 4.13 13.63 -1.21
N ASP A 228 3.82 14.81 -1.73
CA ASP A 228 4.57 16.03 -1.43
C ASP A 228 3.50 17.10 -1.15
N SER A 229 3.33 17.49 0.12
CA SER A 229 2.53 18.65 0.46
C SER A 229 3.08 19.85 -0.29
N LEU A 230 2.24 20.50 -1.13
CA LEU A 230 2.49 21.89 -1.50
C LEU A 230 2.64 22.67 -0.19
N PRO A 231 3.73 23.44 0.01
CA PRO A 231 3.79 24.37 1.12
C PRO A 231 2.53 25.25 1.08
N VAL A 232 1.93 25.48 2.24
CA VAL A 232 0.85 26.46 2.40
C VAL A 232 1.34 27.78 1.81
N GLY A 233 0.85 28.17 0.63
CA GLY A 233 1.21 29.46 0.02
C GLY A 233 1.22 29.60 -1.51
N LEU A 234 1.02 28.56 -2.31
CA LEU A 234 1.01 28.70 -3.78
C LEU A 234 -0.39 28.47 -4.38
N ARG A 235 -1.05 29.57 -4.75
CA ARG A 235 -2.19 29.56 -5.68
C ARG A 235 -1.65 29.83 -7.09
N LEU A 236 -1.95 28.95 -8.03
CA LEU A 236 -1.83 29.28 -9.45
C LEU A 236 -3.06 30.14 -9.80
N THR A 237 -2.81 31.42 -10.04
CA THR A 237 -3.71 32.27 -10.85
C THR A 237 -3.57 31.91 -12.30
#